data_AF-A0A2A9EJ46-F1
#
_entry.id   AF-A0A2A9EJ46-F1
#
_cell.length_a   1.000
_cell.length_b   1.000
_cell.length_c   1.000
_cell.angle_alpha   90.00
_cell.angle_beta   90.00
_cell.angle_gamma   90.00
#
_symmetry.space_group_name_H-M   'P 1'
#
loop_
_entity.id
_entity.type
_entity.pdbx_description
1 polymer ?
#
loop_
_entity_poly.entity_id
_entity_poly.type
_entity_poly.pdbx_seq_one_letter_code
_entity_poly.pdbx_strand_id
1 'polypeptide(L)'
;MSDRDLPLRLEALADEMADVAARARAVGQELLRAGEQTPWASVAADSFREDLARTAADTERTVSLVRALETDLRTQAQEVRETFALIDAAREWVAEQAESARGLLRRAWDGVVDVLTGDVDRARWVIDVAGAGRDDLDPGWLDAARALRD
;
A
#
# COMPACT_ATOMS: atom_id res chain seq x y z
N MET A 1 9.78 2.28 16.61
CA MET A 1 9.70 3.27 15.51
C MET A 1 9.52 2.46 14.24
N SER A 2 8.42 2.65 13.52
CA SER A 2 8.06 1.80 12.38
C SER A 2 8.56 2.39 11.07
N ASP A 3 8.83 1.56 10.06
CA ASP A 3 9.10 2.01 8.69
C ASP A 3 7.94 2.85 8.10
N ARG A 4 6.72 2.68 8.64
CA ARG A 4 5.56 3.51 8.30
C ARG A 4 5.68 4.96 8.74
N ASP A 5 6.57 5.28 9.69
CA ASP A 5 6.79 6.64 10.17
C ASP A 5 7.79 7.41 9.27
N LEU A 6 8.41 6.74 8.30
CA LEU A 6 9.43 7.35 7.43
C LEU A 6 8.96 8.62 6.70
N PRO A 7 7.76 8.66 6.06
CA PRO A 7 7.28 9.88 5.42
C PRO A 7 7.20 11.08 6.37
N LEU A 8 6.71 10.86 7.60
CA LEU A 8 6.58 11.91 8.61
C LEU A 8 7.96 12.45 9.04
N ARG A 9 8.98 11.59 9.08
CA ARG A 9 10.35 12.00 9.39
C ARG A 9 10.98 12.81 8.27
N LEU A 10 10.72 12.45 7.01
CA LEU A 10 11.19 13.21 5.85
C LEU A 10 10.53 14.60 5.80
N GLU A 11 9.24 14.70 6.12
CA GLU A 11 8.55 15.98 6.23
C GLU A 11 9.09 16.84 7.38
N ALA A 12 9.27 16.26 8.56
CA ALA A 12 9.86 16.98 9.70
C ALA A 12 11.26 17.53 9.35
N LEU A 13 12.09 16.73 8.68
CA LEU A 13 13.39 17.18 8.22
C LEU A 13 13.29 18.30 7.17
N ALA A 14 12.33 18.22 6.25
CA ALA A 14 12.09 19.27 5.27
C ALA A 14 11.69 20.58 5.97
N ASP A 15 10.85 20.52 6.99
CA ASP A 15 10.44 21.70 7.78
C ASP A 15 11.62 22.30 8.56
N GLU A 16 12.47 21.46 9.15
CA GLU A 16 13.73 21.91 9.78
C GLU A 16 14.64 22.63 8.76
N MET A 17 14.76 22.10 7.53
CA MET A 17 15.54 22.73 6.45
C MET A 17 14.93 24.06 6.01
N ALA A 18 13.60 24.14 5.91
CA ALA A 18 12.89 25.38 5.58
C ALA A 18 13.16 26.47 6.63
N ASP A 19 13.14 26.11 7.91
CA ASP A 19 13.44 27.01 9.02
C ASP A 19 14.90 27.50 9.02
N VAL A 20 15.85 26.61 8.71
CA VAL A 20 17.26 26.98 8.57
C VAL A 20 17.46 27.93 7.38
N ALA A 21 16.85 27.63 6.24
CA ALA A 21 16.89 28.48 5.05
C ALA A 21 16.29 29.87 5.31
N ALA A 22 15.17 29.94 6.02
CA ALA A 22 14.53 31.20 6.41
C ALA A 22 15.43 32.04 7.33
N ARG A 23 16.03 31.42 8.35
CA ARG A 23 16.96 32.08 9.27
C ARG A 23 18.21 32.60 8.56
N ALA A 24 18.83 31.78 7.70
CA ALA A 24 20.01 32.19 6.94
C ALA A 24 19.71 33.37 6.01
N ARG A 25 18.55 33.36 5.34
CA ARG A 25 18.10 34.48 4.51
C ARG A 25 17.90 35.76 5.32
N ALA A 26 17.26 35.67 6.50
CA ALA A 26 17.05 36.81 7.37
C ALA A 26 18.39 37.45 7.80
N VAL A 27 19.35 36.63 8.24
CA VAL A 27 20.71 37.09 8.60
C VAL A 27 21.40 37.76 7.42
N GLY A 28 21.35 37.16 6.22
CA GLY A 28 21.93 37.75 5.01
C GLY A 28 21.33 39.13 4.67
N GLN A 29 20.01 39.28 4.81
CA GLN A 29 19.33 40.56 4.58
C GLN A 29 19.65 41.61 5.65
N GLU A 30 19.81 41.21 6.90
CA GLU A 30 20.23 42.10 7.99
C GLU A 30 21.65 42.61 7.75
N LEU A 31 22.57 41.74 7.33
CA LEU A 31 23.94 42.13 6.98
C LEU A 31 23.97 43.14 5.82
N LEU A 32 23.17 42.91 4.77
CA LEU A 32 23.06 43.86 3.65
C LEU A 32 22.48 45.20 4.11
N ARG A 33 21.40 45.20 4.90
CA ARG A 33 20.81 46.43 5.46
C ARG A 33 21.79 47.19 6.34
N ALA A 34 22.51 46.50 7.23
CA ALA A 34 23.54 47.12 8.06
C ALA A 34 24.65 47.72 7.19
N GLY A 35 25.02 47.02 6.11
CA GLY A 35 25.95 47.51 5.09
C GLY A 35 25.49 48.81 4.43
N GLU A 36 24.22 48.91 4.02
CA GLU A 36 23.67 50.09 3.36
C GLU A 36 23.53 51.31 4.29
N GLN A 37 23.25 51.08 5.57
CA GLN A 37 23.01 52.13 6.55
C GLN A 37 24.30 52.71 7.17
N THR A 38 25.43 52.07 6.95
CA THR A 38 26.71 52.49 7.55
C THR A 38 27.41 53.52 6.64
N PRO A 39 27.78 54.71 7.16
CA PRO A 39 28.55 55.69 6.40
C PRO A 39 30.02 55.27 6.30
N TRP A 40 30.34 54.51 5.25
CA TRP A 40 31.68 54.03 4.94
C TRP A 40 32.59 55.15 4.44
N ALA A 41 33.72 55.38 5.11
CA ALA A 41 34.70 56.39 4.72
C ALA A 41 36.12 55.83 4.82
N SER A 42 36.49 54.89 3.94
CA SER A 42 37.88 54.47 3.67
C SER A 42 37.94 53.42 2.56
N VAL A 43 39.13 53.20 2.00
CA VAL A 43 39.41 52.06 1.09
C VAL A 43 39.19 50.71 1.79
N ALA A 44 39.48 50.61 3.09
CA ALA A 44 39.20 49.42 3.88
C ALA A 44 37.69 49.13 3.97
N ALA A 45 36.86 50.17 3.99
CA ALA A 45 35.41 50.04 3.97
C ALA A 45 34.88 49.57 2.60
N ASP A 46 35.51 49.95 1.50
CA ASP A 46 35.16 49.44 0.17
C ASP A 46 35.40 47.93 0.07
N SER A 47 36.57 47.45 0.51
CA SER A 47 36.86 46.01 0.58
C SER A 47 35.85 45.26 1.45
N PHE A 48 35.48 45.82 2.60
CA PHE A 48 34.50 45.21 3.48
C PHE A 48 33.09 45.13 2.87
N ARG A 49 32.67 46.16 2.11
CA ARG A 49 31.41 46.14 1.36
C ARG A 49 31.40 45.05 0.29
N GLU A 50 32.50 44.88 -0.45
CA GLU A 50 32.64 43.81 -1.44
C GLU A 50 32.56 42.43 -0.78
N ASP A 51 33.21 42.25 0.37
CA ASP A 51 33.17 40.99 1.13
C ASP A 51 31.77 40.70 1.68
N LEU A 52 31.05 41.71 2.18
CA LEU A 52 29.65 41.60 2.59
C LEU A 52 28.74 41.17 1.42
N ALA A 53 28.87 41.83 0.26
CA ALA A 53 28.08 41.50 -0.92
C ALA A 53 28.36 40.07 -1.40
N ARG A 54 29.63 39.64 -1.37
CA ARG A 54 30.03 38.27 -1.72
C ARG A 54 29.43 37.26 -0.74
N THR A 55 29.54 37.52 0.56
CA THR A 55 28.99 36.67 1.63
C THR A 55 27.47 36.54 1.52
N ALA A 56 26.77 37.63 1.21
CA ALA A 56 25.33 37.61 1.00
C ALA A 56 24.94 36.79 -0.25
N ALA A 57 25.68 36.94 -1.34
CA ALA A 57 25.46 36.14 -2.56
C ALA A 57 25.71 34.65 -2.32
N ASP A 58 26.76 34.29 -1.57
CA ASP A 58 27.04 32.90 -1.20
C ASP A 58 25.96 32.34 -0.28
N THR A 59 25.49 33.12 0.69
CA THR A 59 24.37 32.74 1.57
C THR A 59 23.10 32.47 0.78
N GLU A 60 22.76 33.32 -0.20
CA GLU A 60 21.60 33.12 -1.07
C GLU A 60 21.71 31.85 -1.92
N ARG A 61 22.91 31.53 -2.42
CA ARG A 61 23.16 30.26 -3.13
C ARG A 61 22.95 29.06 -2.20
N THR A 62 23.50 29.10 -0.98
CA THR A 62 23.31 28.03 0.00
C THR A 62 21.84 27.87 0.39
N VAL A 63 21.12 28.96 0.65
CA VAL A 63 19.67 28.94 0.92
C VAL A 63 18.90 28.30 -0.23
N SER A 64 19.28 28.58 -1.48
CA SER A 64 18.65 27.97 -2.65
C SER A 64 18.90 26.46 -2.71
N LEU A 65 20.10 26.00 -2.39
CA LEU A 65 20.42 24.57 -2.30
C LEU A 65 19.62 23.87 -1.18
N VAL A 66 19.51 24.50 0.00
CA VAL A 66 18.72 23.95 1.11
C VAL A 66 17.24 23.82 0.75
N ARG A 67 16.67 24.81 0.04
CA ARG A 67 15.28 24.75 -0.45
C ARG A 67 15.06 23.69 -1.54
N ALA A 68 16.06 23.45 -2.38
CA ALA A 68 16.00 22.34 -3.33
C ALA A 68 15.93 21.01 -2.57
N LEU A 69 16.79 20.83 -1.56
CA LEU A 69 16.78 19.63 -0.72
C LEU A 69 15.46 19.46 0.06
N GLU A 70 14.90 20.53 0.62
CA GLU A 70 13.56 20.54 1.23
C GLU A 70 12.50 19.99 0.26
N THR A 71 12.53 20.45 -0.99
CA THR A 71 11.59 20.03 -2.03
C THR A 71 11.76 18.55 -2.37
N ASP A 72 13.00 18.08 -2.47
CA ASP A 72 13.31 16.67 -2.73
C ASP A 72 12.83 15.77 -1.59
N LEU A 73 13.05 16.17 -0.33
CA LEU A 73 12.60 15.44 0.85
C LEU A 73 11.07 15.29 0.89
N ARG A 74 10.33 16.37 0.59
CA ARG A 74 8.86 16.32 0.53
C ARG A 74 8.36 15.42 -0.60
N THR A 75 9.04 15.46 -1.75
CA THR A 75 8.72 14.58 -2.89
C THR A 75 8.90 13.12 -2.49
N GLN A 76 10.04 12.77 -1.88
CA GLN A 76 10.30 11.41 -1.40
C GLN A 76 9.30 10.96 -0.33
N ALA A 77 8.92 11.85 0.60
CA ALA A 77 7.89 11.54 1.60
C ALA A 77 6.57 11.14 0.93
N GLN A 78 6.18 11.84 -0.12
CA GLN A 78 4.97 11.55 -0.89
C GLN A 78 5.07 10.23 -1.65
N GLU A 79 6.18 9.97 -2.34
CA GLU A 79 6.41 8.71 -3.07
C GLU A 79 6.34 7.49 -2.14
N VAL A 80 6.89 7.59 -0.92
CA VAL A 80 6.82 6.52 0.07
C VAL A 80 5.38 6.30 0.54
N ARG A 81 4.58 7.36 0.74
CA ARG A 81 3.15 7.23 1.09
C ARG A 81 2.36 6.53 -0.01
N GLU A 82 2.60 6.89 -1.27
CA GLU A 82 1.97 6.25 -2.41
C GLU A 82 2.35 4.77 -2.51
N THR A 83 3.62 4.45 -2.30
CA THR A 83 4.10 3.06 -2.27
C THR A 83 3.40 2.24 -1.18
N PHE A 84 3.27 2.79 0.03
CA PHE A 84 2.54 2.08 1.10
C PHE A 84 1.04 1.93 0.79
N ALA A 85 0.41 2.94 0.19
CA ALA A 85 -0.99 2.84 -0.25
C ALA A 85 -1.17 1.73 -1.29
N LEU A 86 -0.24 1.59 -2.25
CA LEU A 86 -0.24 0.50 -3.23
C LEU A 86 -0.04 -0.87 -2.58
N ILE A 87 0.86 -0.98 -1.61
CA ILE A 87 1.08 -2.21 -0.84
C ILE A 87 -0.18 -2.61 -0.08
N ASP A 88 -0.85 -1.66 0.58
CA ASP A 88 -2.05 -1.93 1.34
C ASP A 88 -3.23 -2.31 0.42
N ALA A 89 -3.38 -1.65 -0.73
CA ALA A 89 -4.35 -2.03 -1.76
C ALA A 89 -4.08 -3.43 -2.34
N ALA A 90 -2.81 -3.78 -2.58
CA ALA A 90 -2.43 -5.12 -3.04
C ALA A 90 -2.76 -6.18 -1.98
N ARG A 91 -2.57 -5.89 -0.69
CA ARG A 91 -2.92 -6.80 0.42
C ARG A 91 -4.42 -7.01 0.52
N GLU A 92 -5.21 -5.95 0.40
CA GLU A 92 -6.67 -6.01 0.39
C GLU A 92 -7.16 -6.88 -0.77
N TRP A 93 -6.65 -6.63 -1.98
CA TRP A 93 -6.96 -7.44 -3.15
C TRP A 93 -6.60 -8.93 -2.94
N VAL A 94 -5.42 -9.25 -2.41
CA VAL A 94 -5.05 -10.65 -2.11
C VAL A 94 -6.01 -11.28 -1.11
N ALA A 95 -6.44 -10.55 -0.08
CA ALA A 95 -7.40 -11.05 0.90
C ALA A 95 -8.77 -11.32 0.26
N GLU A 96 -9.26 -10.44 -0.61
CA GLU A 96 -10.51 -10.63 -1.36
C GLU A 96 -10.45 -11.85 -2.29
N GLN A 97 -9.33 -12.06 -2.99
CA GLN A 97 -9.13 -13.24 -3.85
C GLN A 97 -9.13 -14.53 -3.03
N ALA A 98 -8.47 -14.53 -1.86
CA ALA A 98 -8.46 -15.68 -0.97
C ALA A 98 -9.88 -16.03 -0.48
N GLU A 99 -10.68 -15.03 -0.13
CA GLU A 99 -12.06 -15.26 0.31
C GLU A 99 -12.96 -15.73 -0.83
N SER A 100 -12.78 -15.17 -2.03
CA SER A 100 -13.47 -15.63 -3.24
C SER A 100 -13.17 -17.10 -3.56
N ALA A 101 -11.91 -17.51 -3.44
CA ALA A 101 -11.49 -18.90 -3.63
C ALA A 101 -12.12 -19.83 -2.58
N ARG A 102 -12.18 -19.42 -1.31
CA ARG A 102 -12.89 -20.18 -0.26
C ARG A 102 -14.38 -20.29 -0.55
N GLY A 103 -15.01 -19.24 -1.05
CA GLY A 103 -16.42 -19.25 -1.46
C GLY A 103 -16.69 -20.19 -2.64
N LEU A 104 -15.76 -20.30 -3.59
CA LEU A 104 -15.85 -21.28 -4.68
C LEU A 104 -15.70 -22.71 -4.16
N LEU A 105 -14.72 -22.97 -3.29
CA LEU A 105 -14.52 -24.29 -2.67
C LEU A 105 -15.74 -24.71 -1.84
N ARG A 106 -16.34 -23.80 -1.08
CA ARG A 106 -17.56 -24.08 -0.32
C ARG A 106 -18.71 -24.47 -1.25
N ARG A 107 -18.96 -23.70 -2.32
CA ARG A 107 -20.00 -24.04 -3.31
C ARG A 107 -19.74 -25.37 -4.01
N ALA A 108 -18.49 -25.68 -4.33
CA ALA A 108 -18.13 -26.96 -4.93
C ALA A 108 -18.39 -28.12 -3.95
N TRP A 109 -18.06 -27.93 -2.67
CA TRP A 109 -18.34 -28.90 -1.61
C TRP A 109 -19.85 -29.09 -1.38
N ASP A 110 -20.62 -28.00 -1.31
CA ASP A 110 -22.08 -28.05 -1.18
C ASP A 110 -22.70 -28.82 -2.35
N GLY A 111 -22.22 -28.59 -3.59
CA GLY A 111 -22.67 -29.36 -4.76
C GLY A 111 -22.30 -30.85 -4.70
N VAL A 112 -21.14 -31.22 -4.14
CA VAL A 112 -20.78 -32.63 -3.92
C VAL A 112 -21.70 -33.27 -2.87
N VAL A 113 -21.99 -32.56 -1.78
CA VAL A 113 -22.89 -33.04 -0.73
C VAL A 113 -24.32 -33.19 -1.26
N ASP A 114 -24.82 -32.26 -2.07
CA ASP A 114 -26.15 -32.32 -2.67
C ASP A 114 -26.30 -33.53 -3.60
N VAL A 115 -25.27 -33.85 -4.40
CA VAL A 115 -25.28 -35.05 -5.25
C VAL A 115 -25.32 -36.32 -4.40
N LEU A 116 -24.44 -36.41 -3.39
CA LEU A 116 -24.37 -37.59 -2.52
C LEU A 116 -25.64 -37.80 -1.70
N THR A 117 -26.23 -36.72 -1.17
CA THR A 117 -27.48 -36.79 -0.40
C THR A 117 -28.69 -37.07 -1.30
N GLY A 118 -28.76 -36.46 -2.49
CA GLY A 118 -29.78 -36.76 -3.48
C GLY A 118 -29.76 -38.22 -3.96
N ASP A 119 -28.57 -38.81 -4.08
CA ASP A 119 -28.42 -40.23 -4.40
C ASP A 119 -28.79 -41.14 -3.21
N VAL A 120 -28.51 -40.72 -1.98
CA VAL A 120 -28.96 -41.43 -0.76
C VAL A 120 -30.48 -41.40 -0.63
N ASP A 121 -31.11 -40.25 -0.87
CA ASP A 121 -32.57 -40.11 -0.83
C ASP A 121 -33.23 -40.90 -1.95
N ARG A 122 -32.61 -40.95 -3.14
CA ARG A 122 -33.07 -41.78 -4.26
C ARG A 122 -32.90 -43.28 -3.95
N ALA A 123 -31.78 -43.69 -3.38
CA ALA A 123 -31.55 -45.08 -2.97
C ALA A 123 -32.53 -45.50 -1.86
N ARG A 124 -32.79 -44.60 -0.91
CA ARG A 124 -33.78 -44.81 0.15
C ARG A 124 -35.19 -44.89 -0.40
N TRP A 125 -35.55 -44.05 -1.37
CA TRP A 125 -36.81 -44.15 -2.09
C TRP A 125 -36.95 -45.48 -2.83
N VAL A 126 -35.90 -45.96 -3.50
CA VAL A 126 -35.91 -47.29 -4.15
C VAL A 126 -36.08 -48.42 -3.12
N ILE A 127 -35.43 -48.34 -1.96
CA ILE A 127 -35.57 -49.31 -0.87
C ILE A 127 -36.99 -49.26 -0.28
N ASP A 128 -37.58 -48.08 -0.09
CA ASP A 128 -38.94 -47.92 0.42
C ASP A 128 -39.97 -48.43 -0.61
N VAL A 129 -39.77 -48.17 -1.91
CA VAL A 129 -40.59 -48.72 -3.01
C VAL A 129 -40.47 -50.25 -3.08
N ALA A 130 -39.25 -50.79 -2.95
CA ALA A 130 -39.01 -52.24 -2.93
C ALA A 130 -39.52 -52.90 -1.63
N GLY A 131 -39.56 -52.16 -0.52
CA GLY A 131 -40.12 -52.60 0.77
C GLY A 131 -41.65 -52.59 0.79
N ALA A 132 -42.29 -51.71 0.01
CA ALA A 132 -43.75 -51.61 -0.12
C ALA A 132 -44.38 -52.67 -1.03
N GLY A 133 -43.59 -53.44 -1.79
CA GLY A 133 -44.06 -54.41 -2.77
C GLY A 133 -43.56 -55.84 -2.53
N ARG A 134 -43.50 -56.29 -1.27
CA ARG A 134 -42.91 -57.59 -0.92
C ARG A 134 -43.79 -58.83 -1.16
N ASP A 135 -44.93 -58.67 -1.84
CA ASP A 135 -45.83 -59.79 -2.12
C ASP A 135 -45.82 -60.27 -3.60
N ASP A 136 -45.13 -59.60 -4.54
CA ASP A 136 -45.27 -59.92 -5.99
C ASP A 136 -43.98 -59.89 -6.86
N LEU A 137 -42.78 -60.01 -6.29
CA LEU A 137 -41.55 -60.07 -7.10
C LEU A 137 -41.14 -61.51 -7.44
N ASP A 138 -41.56 -61.96 -8.62
CA ASP A 138 -41.09 -63.17 -9.32
C ASP A 138 -39.55 -63.20 -9.42
N PRO A 139 -38.87 -64.29 -8.97
CA PRO A 139 -37.41 -64.38 -8.93
C PRO A 139 -36.69 -64.43 -10.30
N GLY A 140 -37.39 -64.45 -11.44
CA GLY A 140 -36.80 -64.65 -12.77
C GLY A 140 -35.67 -63.69 -13.18
N TRP A 141 -35.57 -62.51 -12.55
CA TRP A 141 -34.51 -61.53 -12.83
C TRP A 141 -33.14 -61.93 -12.25
N LEU A 142 -33.09 -62.77 -11.21
CA LEU A 142 -31.83 -63.30 -10.66
C LEU A 142 -31.14 -64.28 -11.60
N ASP A 143 -31.90 -64.99 -12.43
CA ASP A 143 -31.36 -65.92 -13.43
C ASP A 143 -30.80 -65.15 -14.65
N ALA A 144 -31.42 -64.03 -15.03
CA ALA A 144 -30.87 -63.12 -16.05
C ALA A 144 -29.54 -62.46 -15.60
N ALA A 145 -29.40 -62.17 -14.32
CA ALA A 145 -28.16 -61.61 -13.76
C ALA A 145 -27.01 -62.62 -13.68
N ARG A 146 -27.30 -63.92 -13.54
CA ARG A 146 -26.26 -64.98 -13.59
C ARG A 146 -25.79 -65.26 -15.02
N ALA A 147 -26.66 -65.14 -16.02
CA ALA A 147 -26.31 -65.36 -17.43
C ALA A 147 -25.42 -64.26 -18.02
N LEU A 148 -25.31 -63.09 -17.39
CA LEU A 148 -24.43 -61.98 -17.81
C LEU A 148 -23.04 -62.03 -17.17
N ARG A 149 -22.74 -63.03 -16.34
CA ARG A 149 -21.46 -63.13 -15.60
C ARG A 149 -20.51 -64.22 -16.12
N ASP A 150 -20.93 -64.98 -17.14
CA ASP A 150 -20.08 -65.87 -17.95
C ASP A 150 -19.90 -65.25 -19.35
#